data_AF-A0A4R5BJE9-F1
#
_entry.id   AF-A0A4R5BJE9-F1
#
_cell.length_a   1.000
_cell.length_b   1.000
_cell.length_c   1.000
_cell.angle_alpha   90.00
_cell.angle_beta   90.00
_cell.angle_gamma   90.00
#
_symmetry.space_group_name_H-M   'P 1'
#
loop_
_entity.id
_entity.type
_entity.pdbx_description
1 polymer ?
#
loop_
_entity_poly.entity_id
_entity_poly.type
_entity_poly.pdbx_seq_one_letter_code
_entity_poly.pdbx_strand_id
1 'polypeptide(L)' 'MSTGSHAGRPKSWVAVAIIFIGFAIGGAGLVMGPDWIVFGVGAAVTVVGGIIALAVDIMTDVVVDEPRA' A
#
# COMPACT_ATOMS: atom_id res chain seq x y z
N MET A 1 9.49 -6.63 26.64
CA MET A 1 9.08 -5.34 26.04
C MET A 1 9.52 -5.38 24.58
N SER A 2 8.60 -5.31 23.62
CA SER A 2 8.97 -5.32 22.20
C SER A 2 9.78 -4.06 21.88
N THR A 3 11.05 -4.23 21.54
CA THR A 3 11.94 -3.14 21.10
C THR A 3 11.67 -2.72 19.64
N GLY A 4 10.79 -3.42 18.93
CA GLY A 4 10.42 -3.13 17.54
C GLY A 4 9.32 -2.07 17.41
N SER A 5 9.48 -1.13 16.48
CA SER A 5 8.42 -0.19 16.11
C SER A 5 7.27 -0.94 15.42
N HIS A 6 6.05 -0.81 15.96
CA HIS A 6 4.83 -1.32 15.32
C HIS A 6 4.51 -0.64 13.98
N ALA A 7 5.20 0.44 13.65
CA ALA A 7 4.97 1.14 12.40
C ALA A 7 5.52 0.39 11.17
N GLY A 8 6.44 -0.58 11.29
CA GLY A 8 7.11 -1.13 10.11
C GLY A 8 8.17 -0.18 9.52
N ARG A 9 8.83 -0.55 8.41
CA ARG A 9 9.96 0.21 7.85
C ARG A 9 9.46 1.39 7.01
N PRO A 10 10.17 2.54 6.98
CA PRO A 10 9.77 3.70 6.18
C PRO A 10 9.55 3.41 4.69
N LYS A 11 10.35 2.51 4.10
CA LYS A 11 10.21 2.11 2.69
C LYS A 11 8.86 1.43 2.37
N SER A 12 8.29 0.73 3.34
CA SER A 12 7.00 0.06 3.20
C SER A 12 5.85 1.05 3.26
N TRP A 13 5.97 2.08 4.09
CA TRP A 13 5.02 3.20 4.09
C TRP A 13 5.01 3.97 2.77
N VAL A 14 6.15 4.10 2.09
CA VAL A 14 6.17 4.69 0.74
C VAL A 14 5.33 3.85 -0.22
N ALA A 15 5.47 2.52 -0.19
CA ALA A 15 4.64 1.63 -1.02
C ALA A 15 3.15 1.77 -0.69
N VAL A 16 2.79 1.78 0.59
CA VAL A 16 1.40 1.98 1.06
C VAL A 16 0.83 3.32 0.60
N ALA A 17 1.61 4.41 0.71
CA ALA A 17 1.17 5.73 0.30
C ALA A 17 0.88 5.80 -1.20
N ILE A 18 1.72 5.17 -2.03
CA ILE A 18 1.50 5.09 -3.49
C ILE A 18 0.20 4.33 -3.80
N ILE A 19 0.00 3.17 -3.15
CA ILE A 19 -1.23 2.37 -3.28
C ILE A 19 -2.45 3.21 -2.89
N PHE A 20 -2.37 3.91 -1.76
CA PHE A 20 -3.47 4.73 -1.24
C PHE A 20 -3.82 5.89 -2.17
N ILE A 21 -2.81 6.58 -2.73
CA ILE A 21 -3.01 7.65 -3.71
C ILE A 21 -3.69 7.10 -4.96
N GLY A 22 -3.22 5.97 -5.50
CA GLY A 22 -3.82 5.32 -6.65
C GLY A 22 -5.28 4.93 -6.40
N PHE A 23 -5.56 4.34 -5.24
CA PHE A 23 -6.92 3.98 -4.83
C PHE A 23 -7.83 5.20 -4.70
N ALA A 24 -7.36 6.27 -4.07
CA ALA A 24 -8.13 7.51 -3.91
C ALA A 24 -8.47 8.15 -5.26
N ILE A 25 -7.50 8.21 -6.19
CA ILE A 25 -7.72 8.71 -7.56
C ILE A 25 -8.73 7.83 -8.30
N GLY A 26 -8.56 6.51 -8.24
CA GLY A 26 -9.46 5.57 -8.91
C GLY A 26 -10.88 5.62 -8.37
N GLY A 27 -11.03 5.67 -7.05
CA GLY A 27 -12.33 5.82 -6.39
C GLY A 27 -13.02 7.14 -6.73
N ALA A 28 -12.28 8.25 -6.74
CA ALA A 28 -12.81 9.56 -7.15
C ALA A 28 -13.34 9.52 -8.61
N GLY A 29 -12.60 8.87 -9.52
CA GLY A 29 -13.01 8.68 -10.91
C GLY A 29 -14.29 7.86 -11.09
N LEU A 30 -14.66 7.02 -10.12
CA LEU A 30 -15.94 6.29 -10.15
C LEU A 30 -17.11 7.11 -9.57
N VAL A 31 -16.86 7.92 -8.54
CA VAL A 31 -17.91 8.63 -7.79
C VAL A 31 -18.33 9.94 -8.46
N MET A 32 -17.45 10.62 -9.20
CA MET A 32 -17.73 11.91 -9.84
C MET A 32 -18.50 11.80 -11.18
N GLY A 33 -19.09 10.65 -11.47
CA GLY A 33 -19.47 10.21 -12.81
C GLY A 33 -18.38 9.27 -13.35
N PRO A 34 -18.71 8.12 -13.96
CA PRO A 34 -17.70 7.14 -14.34
C PRO A 34 -16.72 7.70 -15.38
N ASP A 35 -15.58 8.20 -14.92
CA ASP A 35 -14.44 8.59 -15.72
C ASP A 35 -13.48 7.41 -15.78
N TRP A 36 -13.62 6.63 -16.85
CA TRP A 36 -12.83 5.42 -17.05
C TRP A 36 -11.33 5.71 -17.25
N ILE A 37 -10.96 6.92 -17.68
CA ILE A 37 -9.56 7.32 -17.83
C ILE A 37 -8.95 7.56 -16.46
N VAL A 38 -9.62 8.37 -15.62
CA VAL A 38 -9.15 8.64 -14.24
C VAL A 38 -9.12 7.36 -13.42
N PHE A 39 -10.14 6.51 -13.56
CA PHE A 39 -10.12 5.18 -12.96
C PHE A 39 -8.92 4.35 -13.41
N GLY A 40 -8.65 4.30 -14.71
CA GLY A 40 -7.50 3.58 -15.28
C GLY A 40 -6.15 4.08 -14.75
N VAL A 41 -5.99 5.39 -14.60
CA VAL A 41 -4.79 5.99 -14.00
C VAL A 41 -4.65 5.57 -12.54
N GLY A 42 -5.73 5.68 -11.75
CA GLY A 42 -5.73 5.25 -10.34
C GLY A 42 -5.40 3.77 -10.18
N ALA A 43 -5.97 2.92 -11.03
CA ALA A 43 -5.68 1.48 -11.06
C ALA A 43 -4.21 1.21 -11.40
N ALA A 44 -3.65 1.87 -12.41
CA ALA A 44 -2.24 1.73 -12.79
C ALA A 44 -1.29 2.14 -11.66
N VAL A 45 -1.55 3.27 -10.99
CA VAL A 45 -0.75 3.74 -9.83
C VAL A 45 -0.84 2.73 -8.67
N THR A 46 -2.03 2.18 -8.42
CA THR A 46 -2.24 1.15 -7.39
C THR A 46 -1.42 -0.10 -7.69
N VAL A 47 -1.41 -0.57 -8.94
CA VAL A 47 -0.61 -1.73 -9.38
C VAL A 47 0.89 -1.46 -9.21
N VAL A 48 1.37 -0.27 -9.61
CA VAL A 48 2.77 0.12 -9.40
C VAL A 48 3.13 0.09 -7.92
N GLY A 49 2.27 0.63 -7.04
CA GLY A 49 2.45 0.55 -5.59
C GLY A 49 2.49 -0.90 -5.08
N GLY A 50 1.64 -1.78 -5.61
CA GLY A 50 1.65 -3.22 -5.30
C GLY A 50 2.95 -3.91 -5.72
N ILE A 51 3.49 -3.60 -6.90
CA ILE A 51 4.79 -4.10 -7.37
C ILE A 51 5.91 -3.64 -6.42
N ILE A 52 5.90 -2.37 -6.01
CA ILE A 52 6.88 -1.84 -5.05
C ILE A 52 6.74 -2.56 -3.69
N ALA A 53 5.51 -2.75 -3.21
CA ALA A 53 5.24 -3.44 -1.95
C ALA A 53 5.80 -4.88 -1.94
N LEU A 54 5.64 -5.61 -3.05
CA LEU A 54 6.26 -6.92 -3.24
C LEU A 54 7.79 -6.83 -3.28
N ALA A 55 8.34 -5.85 -4.01
CA ALA A 55 9.78 -5.68 -4.15
C ALA A 55 10.48 -5.32 -2.82
N VAL A 56 9.79 -4.60 -1.92
CA VAL A 56 10.35 -4.24 -0.60
C VAL A 56 10.09 -5.30 0.48
N ASP A 57 9.39 -6.38 0.13
CA ASP A 57 8.97 -7.46 1.00
C ASP A 57 8.19 -6.96 2.21
N ILE A 58 7.13 -6.18 1.93
CA ILE A 58 6.35 -5.47 2.96
C ILE A 58 5.79 -6.39 4.04
N MET A 59 5.58 -7.67 3.73
CA MET A 59 5.02 -8.64 4.69
C MET A 59 6.02 -8.99 5.80
N THR A 60 7.31 -8.69 5.63
CA THR A 60 8.31 -8.83 6.71
C THR A 60 8.29 -7.68 7.71
N ASP A 61 7.54 -6.61 7.42
CA ASP A 61 7.43 -5.46 8.32
C ASP A 61 6.35 -5.65 9.41
N VAL A 62 5.68 -6.80 9.43
CA VAL A 62 4.77 -7.18 10.51
C VAL A 62 5.56 -7.67 11.71
N VAL A 63 5.17 -7.24 12.91
CA VAL A 63 5.72 -7.80 14.16
C VAL A 63 5.12 -9.19 14.35
N VAL A 64 5.94 -10.23 14.23
CA VAL A 64 5.52 -11.61 14.53
C VAL A 64 5.91 -11.93 15.97
N ASP A 65 4.94 -12.36 16.77
CA ASP A 65 5.20 -12.86 18.12
C ASP A 65 6.03 -14.15 18.05
N GLU A 66 7.04 -14.28 18.91
CA GLU A 66 7.77 -15.54 19.05
C GLU A 66 6.84 -16.66 19.56
N PRO A 67 7.02 -17.91 19.11
CA PRO A 67 6.24 -19.03 19.61
C PRO A 67 6.34 -19.12 21.14
N ARG A 68 5.18 -19.16 21.82
CA ARG A 68 5.14 -19.36 23.27
C ARG A 68 5.52 -20.83 23.53
N ALA A 69 6.64 -21.03 24.23
CA ALA A 69 7.09 -22.34 24.70
C ALA A 69 6.16 -22.90 25.78
#